data_AF-A0A7S4E384-F1
#
_entry.id   AF-A0A7S4E384-F1
#
_cell.length_a   1.000
_cell.length_b   1.000
_cell.length_c   1.000
_cell.angle_alpha   90.00
_cell.angle_beta   90.00
_cell.angle_gamma   90.00
#
_symmetry.space_group_name_H-M   'P 1'
#
loop_
_entity.id
_entity.type
_entity.pdbx_description
1 polymer ?
#
loop_
_entity_poly.entity_id
_entity_poly.type
_entity_poly.pdbx_seq_one_letter_code
_entity_poly.pdbx_strand_id
1 'polypeptide(L)'
;MLSWLVLLALAEAAPPPYTRMEREAAPQLTIIPRRQRQCAQACVRKGDGYVYAQHLRKAGGTLLRTYLAMYRCAPLRQAMSATQLYRLPRGFPREGTAPAAAQESLAFNTQNFLLRPATVYITLIRHPVDRIESLYFFEGKWPQKSYRRTEDTAIPLEKWLRKVRATSKRRSWGSQNHLKQRGAFPLRQRIWDEVSEYYVQIFSGVAAEATDKHLDVAKSVLDNFDAVLILERLSTEEGRDEAEALLRKLLPTPRVERACPPRLPLHKVNEGSVRKRAEPLSREDRLRIVALNPLDLELYRHAVTVHKERVVEVMGPCRVRTNCTSVRDRDLNLIWGEGALRSCGRMVYRSGRAGCRA
;
A
#
# COMPACT_ATOMS: atom_id res chain seq x y z
N MET A 1 55.58 -32.10 -0.59
CA MET A 1 55.12 -30.69 -0.50
C MET A 1 53.68 -30.63 -1.00
N LEU A 2 52.70 -30.70 -0.10
CA LEU A 2 51.27 -30.66 -0.41
C LEU A 2 50.69 -29.37 0.16
N SER A 3 50.41 -28.42 -0.75
CA SER A 3 49.88 -27.10 -0.43
C SER A 3 48.37 -27.20 -0.18
N TRP A 4 47.97 -27.06 1.08
CA TRP A 4 46.57 -26.91 1.47
C TRP A 4 46.11 -25.48 1.17
N LEU A 5 45.37 -25.30 0.07
CA LEU A 5 44.63 -24.08 -0.23
C LEU A 5 43.37 -24.04 0.64
N VAL A 6 43.44 -23.24 1.70
CA VAL A 6 42.30 -22.87 2.54
C VAL A 6 41.40 -21.91 1.75
N LEU A 7 40.32 -22.45 1.17
CA LEU A 7 39.19 -21.67 0.67
C LEU A 7 38.41 -21.11 1.87
N LEU A 8 38.76 -19.89 2.29
CA LEU A 8 37.94 -19.08 3.20
C LEU A 8 36.66 -18.67 2.46
N ALA A 9 35.62 -19.49 2.60
CA ALA A 9 34.26 -19.04 2.37
C ALA A 9 33.94 -17.95 3.40
N LEU A 10 33.98 -16.69 2.97
CA LEU A 10 33.41 -15.58 3.72
C LEU A 10 31.92 -15.85 3.86
N ALA A 11 31.53 -16.46 4.99
CA ALA A 11 30.16 -16.44 5.45
C ALA A 11 29.81 -14.97 5.64
N GLU A 12 28.93 -14.44 4.78
CA GLU A 12 28.36 -13.11 4.90
C GLU A 12 27.74 -13.03 6.31
N ALA A 13 28.44 -12.33 7.20
CA ALA A 13 28.01 -12.17 8.58
C ALA A 13 26.59 -11.60 8.56
N ALA A 14 25.65 -12.30 9.20
CA ALA A 14 24.31 -11.77 9.36
C ALA A 14 24.43 -10.37 9.98
N PRO A 15 23.74 -9.35 9.42
CA PRO A 15 23.86 -7.99 9.93
C PRO A 15 23.56 -7.98 11.44
N PRO A 16 24.30 -7.18 12.23
CA PRO A 16 24.12 -7.12 13.67
C PRO A 16 22.65 -6.82 14.01
N PRO A 17 22.12 -7.36 15.13
CA PRO A 17 20.74 -7.12 15.51
C PRO A 17 20.54 -5.62 15.78
N TYR A 18 19.82 -4.93 14.89
CA TYR A 18 19.45 -3.53 15.04
C TYR A 18 18.86 -3.27 16.44
N THR A 19 19.27 -2.20 17.10
CA THR A 19 18.70 -1.78 18.39
C THR A 19 17.24 -1.35 18.22
N ARG A 20 16.45 -1.36 19.30
CA ARG A 20 15.04 -0.90 19.27
C ARG A 20 14.91 0.54 18.75
N MET A 21 15.89 1.40 19.04
CA MET A 21 15.92 2.77 18.54
C MET A 21 16.21 2.85 17.05
N GLU A 22 17.13 2.04 16.52
CA GLU A 22 17.41 2.00 15.07
C GLU A 22 16.23 1.45 14.27
N ARG A 23 15.47 0.50 14.86
CA ARG A 23 14.22 -0.04 14.30
C ARG A 23 13.07 0.94 14.31
N GLU A 24 13.09 1.93 15.20
CA GLU A 24 12.03 2.93 15.32
C GLU A 24 12.47 4.29 14.76
N ALA A 25 13.75 4.42 14.35
CA ALA A 25 14.37 5.67 13.92
C ALA A 25 13.51 6.40 12.88
N ALA A 26 13.47 7.72 13.03
CA ALA A 26 12.73 8.60 12.13
C ALA A 26 13.13 8.30 10.68
N PRO A 27 12.18 8.35 9.73
CA PRO A 27 12.50 8.16 8.32
C PRO A 27 13.60 9.16 7.99
N GLN A 28 14.77 8.63 7.66
CA GLN A 28 15.85 9.47 7.20
C GLN A 28 15.43 9.99 5.84
N LEU A 29 15.56 11.30 5.63
CA LEU A 29 15.37 11.93 4.33
C LEU A 29 16.55 11.59 3.42
N THR A 30 16.76 10.30 3.23
CA THR A 30 17.84 9.74 2.43
C THR A 30 17.24 9.02 1.25
N ILE A 31 17.80 9.29 0.08
CA ILE A 31 17.49 8.55 -1.14
C ILE A 31 17.92 7.10 -0.90
N ILE A 32 17.00 6.18 -1.13
CA ILE A 32 17.20 4.76 -0.86
C ILE A 32 17.86 4.15 -2.09
N PRO A 33 19.01 3.45 -1.93
CA PRO A 33 19.62 2.72 -3.04
C PRO A 33 18.62 1.73 -3.66
N ARG A 34 18.65 1.60 -4.99
CA ARG A 34 17.75 0.68 -5.70
C ARG A 34 17.98 -0.76 -5.24
N ARG A 35 16.93 -1.41 -4.76
CA ARG A 35 16.94 -2.81 -4.31
C ARG A 35 16.97 -3.79 -5.49
N GLN A 36 17.66 -4.91 -5.30
CA GLN A 36 17.49 -6.11 -6.14
C GLN A 36 16.16 -6.80 -5.84
N ARG A 37 15.11 -6.49 -6.61
CA ARG A 37 13.75 -7.03 -6.43
C ARG A 37 13.61 -8.54 -6.68
N GLN A 38 14.41 -9.09 -7.59
CA GLN A 38 14.32 -10.48 -8.06
C GLN A 38 14.46 -11.51 -6.92
N CYS A 39 15.27 -11.20 -5.91
CA CYS A 39 15.50 -12.08 -4.78
C CYS A 39 14.33 -12.13 -3.80
N ALA A 40 13.67 -11.00 -3.53
CA ALA A 40 12.46 -10.97 -2.72
C ALA A 40 11.34 -11.80 -3.33
N GLN A 41 11.18 -11.69 -4.65
CA GLN A 41 10.18 -12.43 -5.41
C GLN A 41 10.49 -13.93 -5.39
N ALA A 42 11.75 -14.33 -5.52
CA ALA A 42 12.17 -15.72 -5.40
C ALA A 42 11.82 -16.30 -4.01
N CYS A 43 12.02 -15.53 -2.94
CA CYS A 43 11.63 -15.94 -1.58
C CYS A 43 10.10 -16.02 -1.43
N VAL A 44 9.35 -15.05 -1.93
CA VAL A 44 7.86 -15.08 -1.91
C VAL A 44 7.32 -16.26 -2.71
N ARG A 45 7.96 -16.64 -3.83
CA ARG A 45 7.60 -17.80 -4.64
C ARG A 45 7.77 -19.14 -3.92
N LYS A 46 8.69 -19.22 -2.96
CA LYS A 46 8.89 -20.39 -2.10
C LYS A 46 7.97 -20.42 -0.88
N GLY A 47 7.27 -19.32 -0.60
CA GLY A 47 6.49 -19.13 0.63
C GLY A 47 7.31 -18.63 1.82
N ASP A 48 8.63 -18.48 1.67
CA ASP A 48 9.55 -18.07 2.74
C ASP A 48 9.66 -16.54 2.89
N GLY A 49 9.26 -15.78 1.87
CA GLY A 49 9.28 -14.32 1.86
C GLY A 49 8.08 -13.67 2.54
N TYR A 50 7.84 -12.40 2.24
CA TYR A 50 6.68 -11.64 2.74
C TYR A 50 6.06 -10.77 1.65
N VAL A 51 4.77 -10.48 1.75
CA VAL A 51 4.09 -9.52 0.87
C VAL A 51 3.56 -8.36 1.71
N TYR A 52 3.99 -7.15 1.37
CA TYR A 52 3.54 -5.93 2.02
C TYR A 52 2.80 -5.05 1.04
N ALA A 53 1.57 -4.66 1.38
CA ALA A 53 0.81 -3.65 0.68
C ALA A 53 0.74 -2.34 1.48
N GLN A 54 1.22 -1.25 0.89
CA GLN A 54 0.89 0.09 1.40
C GLN A 54 -0.51 0.45 0.92
N HIS A 55 -1.50 0.35 1.82
CA HIS A 55 -2.89 0.72 1.56
C HIS A 55 -3.05 2.24 1.69
N LEU A 56 -3.22 2.88 0.55
CA LEU A 56 -3.49 4.31 0.46
C LEU A 56 -5.00 4.60 0.50
N ARG A 57 -5.38 5.55 1.33
CA ARG A 57 -6.78 5.90 1.59
C ARG A 57 -7.45 6.38 0.31
N LYS A 58 -8.62 5.79 -0.01
CA LYS A 58 -9.42 6.10 -1.22
C LYS A 58 -8.70 5.93 -2.57
N ALA A 59 -7.58 5.23 -2.57
CA ALA A 59 -6.87 4.81 -3.79
C ALA A 59 -7.18 3.35 -4.17
N GLY A 60 -8.29 2.80 -3.66
CA GLY A 60 -8.71 1.43 -3.98
C GLY A 60 -8.02 0.34 -3.15
N GLY A 61 -7.35 0.62 -2.02
CA GLY A 61 -6.67 -0.49 -1.32
C GLY A 61 -7.59 -1.55 -0.69
N THR A 62 -8.90 -1.30 -0.60
CA THR A 62 -9.90 -2.35 -0.39
C THR A 62 -9.82 -3.45 -1.47
N LEU A 63 -9.63 -3.07 -2.75
CA LEU A 63 -9.36 -3.98 -3.87
C LEU A 63 -8.07 -4.77 -3.64
N LEU A 64 -6.98 -4.07 -3.29
CA LEU A 64 -5.67 -4.67 -3.06
C LEU A 64 -5.69 -5.68 -1.91
N ARG A 65 -6.39 -5.36 -0.81
CA ARG A 65 -6.60 -6.28 0.32
C ARG A 65 -7.32 -7.55 -0.10
N THR A 66 -8.40 -7.43 -0.87
CA THR A 66 -9.15 -8.59 -1.37
C THR A 66 -8.29 -9.44 -2.28
N TYR A 67 -7.51 -8.82 -3.17
CA TYR A 67 -6.57 -9.55 -4.03
C TYR A 67 -5.56 -10.36 -3.19
N LEU A 68 -4.93 -9.73 -2.21
CA LEU A 68 -3.97 -10.40 -1.32
C LEU A 68 -4.61 -11.52 -0.48
N ALA A 69 -5.86 -11.34 -0.06
CA ALA A 69 -6.58 -12.38 0.64
C ALA A 69 -6.92 -13.58 -0.26
N MET A 70 -7.35 -13.34 -1.50
CA MET A 70 -7.57 -14.41 -2.48
C MET A 70 -6.28 -15.16 -2.81
N TYR A 71 -5.16 -14.43 -2.90
CA TYR A 71 -3.82 -15.00 -3.04
C TYR A 71 -3.47 -15.91 -1.84
N ARG A 72 -3.69 -15.45 -0.60
CA ARG A 72 -3.22 -16.13 0.61
C ARG A 72 -4.17 -17.23 1.12
N CYS A 73 -5.48 -17.09 0.95
CA CYS A 73 -6.47 -17.84 1.73
C CYS A 73 -7.37 -18.74 0.87
N ALA A 74 -7.61 -19.95 1.37
CA ALA A 74 -8.62 -20.90 0.87
C ALA A 74 -9.74 -21.11 1.92
N PRO A 75 -10.99 -21.42 1.52
CA PRO A 75 -11.55 -21.47 0.17
C PRO A 75 -12.32 -20.17 -0.15
N LEU A 76 -11.64 -19.10 -0.56
CA LEU A 76 -12.33 -17.96 -1.18
C LEU A 76 -12.70 -18.33 -2.64
N ARG A 77 -13.54 -19.36 -2.82
CA ARG A 77 -13.83 -19.99 -4.13
C ARG A 77 -15.13 -19.52 -4.78
N GLN A 78 -16.04 -18.84 -4.09
CA GLN A 78 -17.33 -18.46 -4.66
C GLN A 78 -17.60 -16.96 -4.51
N ALA A 79 -18.28 -16.40 -5.52
CA ALA A 79 -18.75 -15.03 -5.54
C ALA A 79 -19.68 -14.79 -4.34
N MET A 80 -19.12 -14.31 -3.25
CA MET A 80 -19.85 -14.04 -2.03
C MET A 80 -20.47 -12.65 -2.09
N SER A 81 -21.70 -12.54 -1.60
CA SER A 81 -22.29 -11.23 -1.32
C SER A 81 -21.45 -10.52 -0.26
N ALA A 82 -21.49 -9.18 -0.25
CA ALA A 82 -20.84 -8.38 0.78
C ALA A 82 -21.20 -8.84 2.20
N THR A 83 -22.43 -9.34 2.41
CA THR A 83 -22.96 -9.85 3.67
C THR A 83 -22.35 -11.18 4.10
N GLN A 84 -22.05 -12.08 3.15
CA GLN A 84 -21.44 -13.39 3.43
C GLN A 84 -19.95 -13.26 3.79
N LEU A 85 -19.25 -12.25 3.26
CA LEU A 85 -17.86 -11.95 3.62
C LEU A 85 -17.68 -11.62 5.10
N TYR A 86 -18.65 -10.94 5.74
CA TYR A 86 -18.62 -10.63 7.18
C TYR A 86 -18.77 -11.87 8.09
N ARG A 87 -19.25 -12.98 7.55
CA ARG A 87 -19.50 -14.25 8.26
C ARG A 87 -18.56 -15.37 7.84
N LEU A 88 -17.48 -15.06 7.11
CA LEU A 88 -16.52 -16.07 6.68
C LEU A 88 -16.02 -16.87 7.89
N PRO A 89 -16.06 -18.22 7.81
CA PRO A 89 -15.25 -19.04 8.71
C PRO A 89 -13.78 -18.68 8.51
N ARG A 90 -12.95 -18.90 9.54
CA ARG A 90 -11.49 -18.72 9.42
C ARG A 90 -11.02 -19.58 8.23
N GLY A 91 -10.55 -18.93 7.17
CA GLY A 91 -9.88 -19.60 6.08
C GLY A 91 -8.53 -20.15 6.53
N PHE A 92 -7.94 -20.99 5.70
CA PHE A 92 -6.61 -21.51 5.92
C PHE A 92 -5.63 -20.89 4.92
N PRO A 93 -4.40 -20.57 5.36
CA PRO A 93 -3.24 -20.42 4.50
C PRO A 93 -3.22 -21.40 3.32
N ARG A 94 -3.10 -20.90 2.09
CA ARG A 94 -2.78 -21.75 0.94
C ARG A 94 -1.33 -22.20 1.05
N GLU A 95 -1.09 -23.46 0.75
CA GLU A 95 0.25 -24.01 0.66
C GLU A 95 1.11 -23.25 -0.37
N GLY A 96 2.38 -23.04 -0.05
CA GLY A 96 3.34 -22.33 -0.92
C GLY A 96 3.10 -20.81 -1.07
N THR A 97 2.15 -20.22 -0.33
CA THR A 97 1.92 -18.77 -0.37
C THR A 97 2.60 -18.07 0.80
N ALA A 98 3.31 -16.98 0.51
CA ALA A 98 3.97 -16.17 1.51
C ALA A 98 2.94 -15.43 2.39
N PRO A 99 3.26 -15.16 3.67
CA PRO A 99 2.47 -14.26 4.50
C PRO A 99 2.31 -12.88 3.83
N ALA A 100 1.12 -12.29 3.98
CA ALA A 100 0.81 -10.99 3.42
C ALA A 100 0.22 -10.06 4.48
N ALA A 101 0.51 -8.76 4.38
CA ALA A 101 -0.09 -7.71 5.19
C ALA A 101 -0.39 -6.48 4.36
N ALA A 102 -1.42 -5.72 4.78
CA ALA A 102 -1.72 -4.41 4.23
C ALA A 102 -1.74 -3.38 5.36
N GLN A 103 -0.96 -2.32 5.22
CA GLN A 103 -0.90 -1.23 6.18
C GLN A 103 -1.68 -0.03 5.65
N GLU A 104 -2.72 0.38 6.37
CA GLU A 104 -3.47 1.60 6.08
C GLU A 104 -3.05 2.68 7.07
N SER A 105 -3.19 3.95 6.67
CA SER A 105 -3.11 5.14 7.54
C SER A 105 -1.74 5.55 8.06
N LEU A 106 -0.74 4.68 8.01
CA LEU A 106 0.58 4.98 8.55
C LEU A 106 1.54 5.32 7.41
N ALA A 107 2.43 6.26 7.70
CA ALA A 107 3.58 6.56 6.88
C ALA A 107 4.41 5.29 6.62
N PHE A 108 4.97 5.19 5.41
CA PHE A 108 5.85 4.09 5.05
C PHE A 108 7.22 4.29 5.70
N ASN A 109 7.73 3.29 6.42
CA ASN A 109 9.11 3.32 6.89
C ASN A 109 10.04 2.87 5.76
N THR A 110 10.85 3.78 5.25
CA THR A 110 11.87 3.56 4.21
C THR A 110 12.88 2.48 4.57
N GLN A 111 13.22 2.34 5.86
CA GLN A 111 14.12 1.29 6.35
C GLN A 111 13.59 -0.13 6.08
N ASN A 112 12.28 -0.30 5.86
CA ASN A 112 11.70 -1.60 5.55
C ASN A 112 12.40 -2.27 4.35
N PHE A 113 12.86 -1.51 3.35
CA PHE A 113 13.58 -2.08 2.20
C PHE A 113 14.90 -2.75 2.59
N LEU A 114 15.60 -2.20 3.59
CA LEU A 114 16.87 -2.73 4.08
C LEU A 114 16.66 -3.84 5.12
N LEU A 115 15.70 -3.64 6.02
CA LEU A 115 15.41 -4.57 7.11
C LEU A 115 14.67 -5.82 6.65
N ARG A 116 14.01 -5.77 5.49
CA ARG A 116 13.19 -6.86 4.95
C ARG A 116 13.46 -7.09 3.45
N PRO A 117 14.69 -7.48 3.09
CA PRO A 117 15.07 -7.69 1.69
C PRO A 117 14.26 -8.79 1.01
N ALA A 118 13.69 -9.73 1.76
CA ALA A 118 12.83 -10.82 1.26
C ALA A 118 11.33 -10.44 1.10
N THR A 119 10.97 -9.14 1.19
CA THR A 119 9.57 -8.68 1.10
C THR A 119 9.24 -8.12 -0.28
N VAL A 120 8.12 -8.53 -0.86
CA VAL A 120 7.53 -7.89 -2.05
C VAL A 120 6.64 -6.72 -1.61
N TYR A 121 6.94 -5.52 -2.07
CA TYR A 121 6.23 -4.27 -1.77
C TYR A 121 5.28 -3.89 -2.91
N ILE A 122 4.02 -3.70 -2.56
CA ILE A 122 2.96 -3.38 -3.52
C ILE A 122 2.20 -2.14 -3.04
N THR A 123 1.81 -1.26 -3.95
CA THR A 123 0.86 -0.19 -3.66
C THR A 123 -0.07 0.05 -4.83
N LEU A 124 -1.18 0.73 -4.57
CA LEU A 124 -2.16 1.15 -5.54
C LEU A 124 -2.41 2.64 -5.33
N ILE A 125 -2.06 3.43 -6.33
CA ILE A 125 -2.17 4.89 -6.34
C ILE A 125 -3.34 5.29 -7.23
N ARG A 126 -3.95 6.43 -6.92
CA ARG A 126 -5.03 7.06 -7.68
C ARG A 126 -4.64 8.50 -7.96
N HIS A 127 -5.19 9.10 -9.01
CA HIS A 127 -5.03 10.53 -9.26
C HIS A 127 -5.41 11.34 -7.99
N PRO A 128 -4.55 12.27 -7.50
CA PRO A 128 -4.76 12.94 -6.22
C PRO A 128 -6.11 13.68 -6.11
N VAL A 129 -6.53 14.34 -7.19
CA VAL A 129 -7.82 15.06 -7.23
C VAL A 129 -8.99 14.09 -7.06
N ASP A 130 -8.98 12.98 -7.79
CA ASP A 130 -10.08 12.02 -7.77
C ASP A 130 -10.09 11.21 -6.46
N ARG A 131 -8.92 11.04 -5.82
CA ARG A 131 -8.81 10.51 -4.45
C ARG A 131 -9.53 11.41 -3.46
N ILE A 132 -9.25 12.72 -3.49
CA ILE A 132 -9.83 13.70 -2.56
C ILE A 132 -11.33 13.88 -2.82
N GLU A 133 -11.75 13.94 -4.08
CA GLU A 133 -13.17 13.94 -4.44
C GLU A 133 -13.87 12.69 -3.88
N SER A 134 -13.26 11.52 -4.05
CA SER A 134 -13.80 10.28 -3.50
C SER A 134 -13.83 10.26 -1.97
N LEU A 135 -12.87 10.90 -1.31
CA LEU A 135 -12.83 11.06 0.14
C LEU A 135 -13.96 11.98 0.62
N TYR A 136 -14.14 13.12 -0.04
CA TYR A 136 -15.20 14.07 0.25
C TYR A 136 -16.58 13.41 0.16
N PHE A 137 -16.91 12.75 -0.95
CA PHE A 137 -18.22 12.10 -1.06
C PHE A 137 -18.39 10.89 -0.14
N PHE A 138 -17.30 10.29 0.35
CA PHE A 138 -17.35 9.16 1.26
C PHE A 138 -17.64 9.60 2.70
N GLU A 139 -16.86 10.53 3.23
CA GLU A 139 -16.90 10.95 4.65
C GLU A 139 -16.83 12.46 4.90
N GLY A 140 -16.65 13.28 3.86
CA GLY A 140 -16.63 14.73 3.95
C GLY A 140 -18.00 15.39 3.84
N LYS A 141 -18.73 15.14 2.73
CA LYS A 141 -20.06 15.71 2.46
C LYS A 141 -21.06 15.35 3.56
N TRP A 142 -21.00 14.12 4.07
CA TRP A 142 -21.72 13.71 5.28
C TRP A 142 -20.81 12.89 6.19
N PRO A 143 -20.82 13.14 7.52
CA PRO A 143 -20.15 12.28 8.46
C PRO A 143 -20.60 10.82 8.31
N GLN A 144 -19.67 9.86 8.43
CA GLN A 144 -20.01 8.44 8.22
C GLN A 144 -21.16 7.96 9.11
N LYS A 145 -21.20 8.43 10.36
CA LYS A 145 -22.20 8.09 11.38
C LYS A 145 -23.47 8.94 11.30
N SER A 146 -23.62 9.80 10.29
CA SER A 146 -24.84 10.61 10.15
C SER A 146 -26.04 9.73 9.79
N TYR A 147 -27.09 9.81 10.60
CA TYR A 147 -28.37 9.12 10.37
C TYR A 147 -29.21 9.81 9.29
N ARG A 148 -29.06 11.12 9.09
CA ARG A 148 -29.74 11.92 8.06
C ARG A 148 -28.74 12.44 7.04
N ARG A 149 -28.94 12.10 5.77
CA ARG A 149 -28.13 12.56 4.63
C ARG A 149 -29.05 13.27 3.64
N THR A 150 -29.28 14.55 3.88
CA THR A 150 -30.02 15.45 3.00
C THR A 150 -29.06 16.53 2.50
N GLU A 151 -29.47 17.33 1.51
CA GLU A 151 -28.65 18.47 1.08
C GLU A 151 -28.52 19.51 2.21
N ASP A 152 -29.52 19.67 3.07
CA ASP A 152 -29.43 20.56 4.26
C ASP A 152 -28.36 20.11 5.27
N THR A 153 -28.11 18.80 5.38
CA THR A 153 -27.07 18.25 6.25
C THR A 153 -25.73 18.06 5.54
N ALA A 154 -25.64 18.43 4.26
CA ALA A 154 -24.40 18.34 3.50
C ALA A 154 -23.42 19.41 3.97
N ILE A 155 -22.17 19.01 4.19
CA ILE A 155 -21.07 19.92 4.49
C ILE A 155 -20.47 20.38 3.17
N PRO A 156 -20.46 21.69 2.85
CA PRO A 156 -19.81 22.19 1.64
C PRO A 156 -18.32 21.85 1.59
N LEU A 157 -17.78 21.65 0.37
CA LEU A 157 -16.39 21.25 0.18
C LEU A 157 -15.41 22.19 0.87
N GLU A 158 -15.57 23.50 0.70
CA GLU A 158 -14.73 24.54 1.31
C GLU A 158 -14.70 24.44 2.85
N LYS A 159 -15.86 24.17 3.47
CA LYS A 159 -15.97 23.99 4.93
C LYS A 159 -15.25 22.71 5.37
N TRP A 160 -15.39 21.63 4.61
CA TRP A 160 -14.70 20.37 4.88
C TRP A 160 -13.17 20.49 4.71
N LEU A 161 -12.69 21.09 3.61
CA LEU A 161 -11.26 21.31 3.37
C LEU A 161 -10.62 22.13 4.48
N ARG A 162 -11.26 23.23 4.92
CA ARG A 162 -10.77 24.03 6.05
C ARG A 162 -10.68 23.21 7.34
N LYS A 163 -11.68 22.38 7.63
CA LYS A 163 -11.67 21.49 8.79
C LYS A 163 -10.50 20.50 8.73
N VAL A 164 -10.30 19.84 7.59
CA VAL A 164 -9.20 18.90 7.41
C VAL A 164 -7.85 19.59 7.57
N ARG A 165 -7.63 20.75 6.94
CA ARG A 165 -6.38 21.51 7.08
C ARG A 165 -6.11 21.90 8.52
N ALA A 166 -7.12 22.32 9.27
CA ALA A 166 -6.98 22.62 10.70
C ALA A 166 -6.55 21.37 11.50
N THR A 167 -7.13 20.21 11.21
CA THR A 167 -6.72 18.93 11.82
C THR A 167 -5.29 18.55 11.43
N SER A 168 -4.90 18.75 10.17
CA SER A 168 -3.53 18.50 9.69
C SER A 168 -2.50 19.38 10.40
N LYS A 169 -2.75 20.70 10.49
CA LYS A 169 -1.88 21.63 11.22
C LYS A 169 -1.70 21.25 12.69
N ARG A 170 -2.77 20.85 13.38
CA ARG A 170 -2.69 20.37 14.77
C ARG A 170 -1.84 19.10 14.88
N ARG A 171 -1.97 18.17 13.92
CA ARG A 171 -1.16 16.95 13.87
C ARG A 171 0.31 17.28 13.66
N SER A 172 0.63 18.16 12.70
CA SER A 172 1.99 18.61 12.43
C SER A 172 2.63 19.26 13.66
N TRP A 173 1.89 20.14 14.34
CA TRP A 173 2.36 20.76 15.58
C TRP A 173 2.62 19.73 16.69
N GLY A 174 1.68 18.79 16.89
CA GLY A 174 1.87 17.68 17.83
C GLY A 174 3.08 16.81 17.48
N SER A 175 3.34 16.59 16.19
CA SER A 175 4.51 15.86 15.69
C SER A 175 5.82 16.52 16.09
N GLN A 176 5.96 17.81 15.77
CA GLN A 176 7.15 18.58 16.05
C GLN A 176 7.44 18.67 17.56
N ASN A 177 6.39 18.81 18.38
CA ASN A 177 6.55 18.88 19.83
C ASN A 177 6.88 17.51 20.45
N HIS A 178 6.26 16.42 19.98
CA HIS A 178 6.59 15.07 20.46
C HIS A 178 8.00 14.62 20.08
N LEU A 179 8.47 15.00 18.87
CA LEU A 179 9.86 14.81 18.45
C LEU A 179 10.82 15.54 19.40
N LYS A 180 10.55 16.81 19.69
CA LYS A 180 11.38 17.63 20.58
C LYS A 180 11.40 17.14 22.03
N GLN A 181 10.28 16.65 22.55
CA GLN A 181 10.15 16.34 23.98
C GLN A 181 10.41 14.88 24.36
N ARG A 182 10.21 13.91 23.45
CA ARG A 182 10.22 12.48 23.80
C ARG A 182 11.10 11.61 22.89
N GLY A 183 11.78 12.19 21.90
CA GLY A 183 12.44 11.41 20.85
C GLY A 183 11.46 10.48 20.10
N ALA A 184 10.15 10.76 20.18
CA ALA A 184 9.11 9.88 19.69
C ALA A 184 8.96 10.03 18.18
N PHE A 185 9.05 8.91 17.48
CA PHE A 185 9.25 8.84 16.04
C PHE A 185 7.96 9.09 15.22
N PRO A 186 8.06 9.80 14.08
CA PRO A 186 6.90 10.21 13.27
C PRO A 186 6.18 9.02 12.58
N LEU A 187 6.79 7.83 12.54
CA LEU A 187 6.25 6.65 11.85
C LEU A 187 4.93 6.11 12.44
N ARG A 188 4.58 6.47 13.68
CA ARG A 188 3.29 6.10 14.30
C ARG A 188 2.16 7.08 13.99
N GLN A 189 2.41 8.11 13.20
CA GLN A 189 1.42 9.13 12.92
C GLN A 189 0.42 8.64 11.89
N ARG A 190 -0.86 8.71 12.29
CA ARG A 190 -1.97 8.34 11.44
C ARG A 190 -2.29 9.47 10.47
N ILE A 191 -1.84 9.31 9.23
CA ILE A 191 -2.17 10.17 8.09
C ILE A 191 -3.40 9.53 7.41
N TRP A 192 -4.59 9.92 7.86
CA TRP A 192 -5.85 9.30 7.42
C TRP A 192 -6.70 10.23 6.55
N ASP A 193 -6.98 11.44 7.06
CA ASP A 193 -7.90 12.39 6.43
C ASP A 193 -7.18 13.44 5.57
N GLU A 194 -5.93 13.22 5.17
CA GLU A 194 -5.12 14.28 4.57
C GLU A 194 -5.55 14.64 3.13
N VAL A 195 -5.63 15.95 2.86
CA VAL A 195 -6.07 16.50 1.57
C VAL A 195 -4.98 17.30 0.83
N SER A 196 -3.85 17.55 1.47
CA SER A 196 -2.69 18.20 0.85
C SER A 196 -1.47 17.28 0.92
N GLU A 197 -0.88 16.96 -0.23
CA GLU A 197 0.39 16.23 -0.35
C GLU A 197 0.45 14.91 0.43
N TYR A 198 -0.66 14.19 0.44
CA TYR A 198 -0.84 12.96 1.20
C TYR A 198 0.11 11.86 0.75
N TYR A 199 0.29 11.66 -0.56
CA TYR A 199 1.16 10.60 -1.05
C TYR A 199 2.61 10.90 -0.72
N VAL A 200 3.04 12.15 -0.94
CA VAL A 200 4.39 12.58 -0.55
C VAL A 200 4.61 12.40 0.94
N GLN A 201 3.67 12.82 1.79
CA GLN A 201 3.73 12.60 3.24
C GLN A 201 3.84 11.12 3.62
N ILE A 202 2.98 10.26 3.04
CA ILE A 202 2.98 8.82 3.33
C ILE A 202 4.32 8.18 2.92
N PHE A 203 4.81 8.44 1.72
CA PHE A 203 5.99 7.75 1.20
C PHE A 203 7.31 8.34 1.71
N SER A 204 7.37 9.62 2.05
CA SER A 204 8.53 10.22 2.71
C SER A 204 8.57 9.99 4.22
N GLY A 205 7.46 9.51 4.81
CA GLY A 205 7.37 9.22 6.23
C GLY A 205 7.11 10.46 7.11
N VAL A 206 6.69 11.57 6.52
CA VAL A 206 6.50 12.86 7.21
C VAL A 206 5.01 13.15 7.38
N ALA A 207 4.55 13.43 8.60
CA ALA A 207 3.16 13.86 8.87
C ALA A 207 3.05 15.38 9.10
N ALA A 208 3.91 16.12 8.41
CA ALA A 208 3.98 17.57 8.41
C ALA A 208 3.88 18.08 6.96
N GLU A 209 4.09 19.38 6.76
CA GLU A 209 4.12 20.00 5.44
C GLU A 209 5.18 19.35 4.53
N ALA A 210 4.74 18.89 3.36
CA ALA A 210 5.60 18.27 2.37
C ALA A 210 6.44 19.34 1.63
N THR A 211 7.60 18.95 1.14
CA THR A 211 8.55 19.81 0.43
C THR A 211 9.16 19.04 -0.74
N ASP A 212 9.90 19.70 -1.62
CA ASP A 212 10.55 19.06 -2.76
C ASP A 212 11.51 17.93 -2.34
N LYS A 213 12.22 18.11 -1.22
CA LYS A 213 13.07 17.05 -0.65
C LYS A 213 12.26 15.81 -0.28
N HIS A 214 11.05 16.00 0.26
CA HIS A 214 10.15 14.88 0.56
C HIS A 214 9.65 14.21 -0.72
N LEU A 215 9.40 14.98 -1.77
CA LEU A 215 9.01 14.45 -3.08
C LEU A 215 10.11 13.55 -3.65
N ASP A 216 11.39 13.96 -3.58
CA ASP A 216 12.52 13.15 -4.05
C ASP A 216 12.64 11.82 -3.30
N VAL A 217 12.47 11.85 -1.97
CA VAL A 217 12.43 10.63 -1.15
C VAL A 217 11.23 9.76 -1.54
N ALA A 218 10.05 10.34 -1.72
CA ALA A 218 8.85 9.60 -2.13
C ALA A 218 9.01 8.94 -3.51
N LYS A 219 9.64 9.62 -4.48
CA LYS A 219 9.99 9.04 -5.78
C LYS A 219 10.94 7.86 -5.64
N SER A 220 12.01 8.02 -4.85
CA SER A 220 12.97 6.95 -4.53
C SER A 220 12.30 5.75 -3.86
N VAL A 221 11.31 5.98 -3.00
CA VAL A 221 10.51 4.92 -2.39
C VAL A 221 9.71 4.18 -3.44
N LEU A 222 8.98 4.87 -4.32
CA LEU A 222 8.21 4.23 -5.40
C LEU A 222 9.10 3.44 -6.37
N ASP A 223 10.30 3.93 -6.67
CA ASP A 223 11.30 3.21 -7.48
C ASP A 223 11.64 1.83 -6.88
N ASN A 224 11.62 1.73 -5.55
CA ASN A 224 11.92 0.50 -4.82
C ASN A 224 10.71 -0.43 -4.62
N PHE A 225 9.48 0.01 -4.90
CA PHE A 225 8.32 -0.88 -4.88
C PHE A 225 8.40 -1.91 -6.02
N ASP A 226 8.01 -3.14 -5.71
CA ASP A 226 7.94 -4.23 -6.69
C ASP A 226 6.73 -4.09 -7.63
N ALA A 227 5.62 -3.52 -7.13
CA ALA A 227 4.51 -3.07 -7.96
C ALA A 227 3.93 -1.75 -7.46
N VAL A 228 3.84 -0.79 -8.39
CA VAL A 228 3.05 0.43 -8.25
C VAL A 228 1.91 0.32 -9.25
N LEU A 229 0.70 0.11 -8.75
CA LEU A 229 -0.50 0.00 -9.58
C LEU A 229 -1.21 1.35 -9.65
N ILE A 230 -1.90 1.61 -10.77
CA ILE A 230 -2.65 2.84 -11.01
C ILE A 230 -4.14 2.51 -11.10
N LEU A 231 -4.96 3.08 -10.21
CA LEU A 231 -6.37 2.73 -10.09
C LEU A 231 -7.16 3.01 -11.37
N GLU A 232 -6.86 4.11 -12.06
CA GLU A 232 -7.47 4.52 -13.33
C GLU A 232 -7.20 3.52 -14.46
N ARG A 233 -6.09 2.78 -14.41
CA ARG A 233 -5.83 1.72 -15.40
C ARG A 233 -6.67 0.47 -15.13
N LEU A 234 -7.03 0.22 -13.87
CA LEU A 234 -7.88 -0.92 -13.49
C LEU A 234 -9.36 -0.77 -13.89
N SER A 235 -9.78 0.41 -14.39
CA SER A 235 -11.09 0.59 -15.01
C SER A 235 -11.19 0.06 -16.44
N THR A 236 -10.06 -0.22 -17.09
CA THR A 236 -10.02 -0.80 -18.44
C THR A 236 -9.66 -2.28 -18.37
N GLU A 237 -10.10 -3.06 -19.33
CA GLU A 237 -9.74 -4.48 -19.43
C GLU A 237 -8.23 -4.65 -19.65
N GLU A 238 -7.66 -3.93 -20.61
CA GLU A 238 -6.21 -3.91 -20.89
C GLU A 238 -5.38 -3.56 -19.64
N GLY A 239 -5.68 -2.44 -18.97
CA GLY A 239 -4.93 -2.03 -17.79
C GLY A 239 -5.12 -2.97 -16.59
N ARG A 240 -6.25 -3.66 -16.49
CA ARG A 240 -6.45 -4.73 -15.50
C ARG A 240 -5.58 -5.94 -15.84
N ASP A 241 -5.57 -6.37 -17.09
CA ASP A 241 -4.81 -7.55 -17.52
C ASP A 241 -3.29 -7.32 -17.39
N GLU A 242 -2.82 -6.10 -17.67
CA GLU A 242 -1.45 -5.68 -17.36
C GLU A 242 -1.13 -5.75 -15.86
N ALA A 243 -2.02 -5.22 -15.01
CA ALA A 243 -1.85 -5.27 -13.56
C ALA A 243 -1.85 -6.71 -13.03
N GLU A 244 -2.73 -7.57 -13.55
CA GLU A 244 -2.75 -8.99 -13.22
C GLU A 244 -1.49 -9.70 -13.69
N ALA A 245 -1.01 -9.41 -14.91
CA ALA A 245 0.23 -9.97 -15.41
C ALA A 245 1.41 -9.60 -14.50
N LEU A 246 1.53 -8.32 -14.10
CA LEU A 246 2.53 -7.87 -13.15
C LEU A 246 2.38 -8.57 -11.80
N LEU A 247 1.18 -8.64 -11.23
CA LEU A 247 0.96 -9.30 -9.95
C LEU A 247 1.25 -10.81 -9.99
N ARG A 248 0.95 -11.50 -11.10
CA ARG A 248 1.29 -12.93 -11.31
C ARG A 248 2.79 -13.16 -11.43
N LYS A 249 3.54 -12.20 -12.00
CA LYS A 249 5.02 -12.25 -11.98
C LYS A 249 5.52 -12.26 -10.54
N LEU A 250 4.97 -11.40 -9.68
CA LEU A 250 5.45 -11.18 -8.31
C LEU A 250 4.95 -12.24 -7.31
N LEU A 251 3.70 -12.67 -7.46
CA LEU A 251 2.99 -13.50 -6.50
C LEU A 251 2.63 -14.82 -7.16
N PRO A 252 3.21 -15.96 -6.73
CA PRO A 252 2.91 -17.26 -7.34
C PRO A 252 1.42 -17.59 -7.18
N THR A 253 0.73 -17.87 -8.28
CA THR A 253 -0.60 -18.50 -8.20
C THR A 253 -0.41 -19.97 -7.81
N PRO A 254 -1.02 -20.45 -6.71
CA PRO A 254 -0.84 -21.83 -6.30
C PRO A 254 -1.34 -22.79 -7.39
N ARG A 255 -0.54 -23.82 -7.70
CA ARG A 255 -0.82 -24.88 -8.70
C ARG A 255 -1.91 -25.86 -8.23
N VAL A 256 -2.98 -25.37 -7.64
CA VAL A 256 -4.10 -26.25 -7.32
C VAL A 256 -4.92 -26.37 -8.60
N GLU A 257 -5.00 -27.57 -9.17
CA GLU A 257 -5.69 -27.90 -10.45
C GLU A 257 -7.14 -27.38 -10.56
N ARG A 258 -7.74 -26.95 -9.44
CA ARG A 258 -9.10 -26.40 -9.35
C ARG A 258 -9.17 -25.00 -8.72
N ALA A 259 -8.06 -24.29 -8.52
CA ALA A 259 -8.09 -22.94 -7.95
C ALA A 259 -8.04 -21.88 -9.06
N CYS A 260 -9.14 -21.15 -9.23
CA CYS A 260 -9.12 -19.96 -10.07
C CYS A 260 -8.08 -18.98 -9.53
N PRO A 261 -7.19 -18.43 -10.37
CA PRO A 261 -6.28 -17.38 -9.95
C PRO A 261 -7.08 -16.16 -9.45
N PRO A 262 -6.56 -15.41 -8.47
CA PRO A 262 -7.19 -14.17 -8.05
C PRO A 262 -7.28 -13.23 -9.25
N ARG A 263 -8.49 -12.74 -9.53
CA ARG A 263 -8.74 -11.70 -10.53
C ARG A 263 -9.06 -10.38 -9.86
N LEU A 264 -8.53 -9.29 -10.39
CA LEU A 264 -8.94 -7.96 -9.96
C LEU A 264 -10.35 -7.72 -10.53
N PRO A 265 -11.39 -7.48 -9.72
CA PRO A 265 -12.69 -7.08 -10.28
C PRO A 265 -12.51 -5.82 -11.12
N LEU A 266 -13.26 -5.74 -12.23
CA LEU A 266 -13.33 -4.53 -13.04
C LEU A 266 -13.81 -3.38 -12.15
N HIS A 267 -12.89 -2.51 -11.79
CA HIS A 267 -13.21 -1.41 -10.91
C HIS A 267 -13.66 -0.25 -11.79
N LYS A 268 -14.96 -0.11 -12.00
CA LYS A 268 -15.52 1.10 -12.63
C LYS A 268 -15.24 2.29 -11.73
N VAL A 269 -14.11 2.97 -11.99
CA VAL A 269 -13.71 4.19 -11.30
C VAL A 269 -14.84 5.19 -11.55
N ASN A 270 -15.46 5.66 -10.47
CA ASN A 270 -16.60 6.58 -10.45
C ASN A 270 -18.02 5.99 -10.59
N GLU A 271 -18.21 4.69 -10.86
CA GLU A 271 -19.56 4.10 -10.97
C GLU A 271 -19.96 3.20 -9.79
N GLY A 272 -19.01 2.76 -8.95
CA GLY A 272 -19.14 1.50 -8.20
C GLY A 272 -19.39 1.51 -6.68
N SER A 273 -19.64 2.63 -5.99
CA SER A 273 -19.94 2.56 -4.54
C SER A 273 -21.22 3.29 -4.14
N VAL A 274 -22.37 2.66 -4.36
CA VAL A 274 -23.63 2.79 -3.57
C VAL A 274 -24.27 4.20 -3.48
N ARG A 275 -23.67 5.23 -4.06
CA ARG A 275 -24.21 6.57 -4.15
C ARG A 275 -24.06 6.97 -5.61
N LYS A 276 -25.16 7.00 -6.37
CA LYS A 276 -25.20 7.76 -7.62
C LYS A 276 -24.59 9.11 -7.29
N ARG A 277 -23.39 9.41 -7.80
CA ARG A 277 -22.84 10.76 -7.69
C ARG A 277 -23.88 11.62 -8.40
N ALA A 278 -24.62 12.44 -7.66
CA ALA A 278 -25.63 13.28 -8.27
C ALA A 278 -24.94 14.13 -9.34
N GLU A 279 -23.76 14.69 -9.02
CA GLU A 279 -22.90 15.43 -9.94
C GLU A 279 -21.41 15.34 -9.49
N PRO A 280 -20.44 15.40 -10.42
CA PRO A 280 -19.02 15.58 -10.09
C PRO A 280 -18.78 16.94 -9.42
N LEU A 281 -17.64 17.11 -8.74
CA LEU A 281 -17.24 18.42 -8.23
C LEU A 281 -17.13 19.46 -9.35
N SER A 282 -17.45 20.72 -9.02
CA SER A 282 -17.31 21.83 -9.95
C SER A 282 -15.86 21.96 -10.44
N ARG A 283 -15.66 22.57 -11.61
CA ARG A 283 -14.31 22.85 -12.14
C ARG A 283 -13.48 23.67 -11.15
N GLU A 284 -14.10 24.67 -10.53
CA GLU A 284 -13.45 25.54 -9.54
C GLU A 284 -12.97 24.74 -8.32
N ASP A 285 -13.82 23.88 -7.77
CA ASP A 285 -13.48 23.01 -6.65
C ASP A 285 -12.32 22.07 -6.98
N ARG A 286 -12.31 21.49 -8.19
CA ARG A 286 -11.20 20.64 -8.66
C ARG A 286 -9.90 21.46 -8.77
N LEU A 287 -9.94 22.69 -9.26
CA LEU A 287 -8.77 23.57 -9.32
C LEU A 287 -8.25 23.92 -7.93
N ARG A 288 -9.12 24.13 -6.94
CA ARG A 288 -8.70 24.33 -5.54
C ARG A 288 -8.00 23.09 -4.99
N ILE A 289 -8.46 21.88 -5.32
CA ILE A 289 -7.79 20.64 -4.93
C ILE A 289 -6.43 20.50 -5.62
N VAL A 290 -6.33 20.83 -6.91
CA VAL A 290 -5.06 20.85 -7.66
C VAL A 290 -4.04 21.78 -7.00
N ALA A 291 -4.45 22.99 -6.64
CA ALA A 291 -3.59 23.98 -6.00
C ALA A 291 -3.03 23.52 -4.63
N LEU A 292 -3.67 22.53 -3.99
CA LEU A 292 -3.22 21.94 -2.72
C LEU A 292 -2.29 20.75 -2.85
N ASN A 293 -2.14 20.22 -4.07
CA ASN A 293 -1.46 18.96 -4.32
C ASN A 293 -0.46 19.01 -5.50
N PRO A 294 0.31 20.11 -5.72
CA PRO A 294 1.32 20.11 -6.77
C PRO A 294 2.32 18.94 -6.66
N LEU A 295 2.79 18.60 -5.46
CA LEU A 295 3.81 17.55 -5.28
C LEU A 295 3.21 16.15 -5.46
N ASP A 296 2.01 15.89 -4.95
CA ASP A 296 1.26 14.64 -5.15
C ASP A 296 0.94 14.43 -6.64
N LEU A 297 0.66 15.50 -7.40
CA LEU A 297 0.44 15.42 -8.85
C LEU A 297 1.72 15.05 -9.58
N GLU A 298 2.87 15.60 -9.18
CA GLU A 298 4.15 15.23 -9.74
C GLU A 298 4.53 13.78 -9.39
N LEU A 299 4.36 13.38 -8.12
CA LEU A 299 4.59 12.01 -7.68
C LEU A 299 3.67 11.02 -8.40
N TYR A 300 2.42 11.40 -8.71
CA TYR A 300 1.51 10.57 -9.50
C TYR A 300 2.03 10.34 -10.92
N ARG A 301 2.57 11.37 -11.60
CA ARG A 301 3.19 11.21 -12.93
C ARG A 301 4.39 10.27 -12.87
N HIS A 302 5.21 10.39 -11.81
CA HIS A 302 6.31 9.46 -11.55
C HIS A 302 5.80 8.03 -11.35
N ALA A 303 4.75 7.84 -10.54
CA ALA A 303 4.13 6.55 -10.29
C ALA A 303 3.62 5.87 -11.57
N VAL A 304 3.03 6.63 -12.50
CA VAL A 304 2.60 6.11 -13.81
C VAL A 304 3.79 5.62 -14.62
N THR A 305 4.94 6.32 -14.55
CA THR A 305 6.18 5.91 -15.22
C THR A 305 6.71 4.62 -14.60
N VAL A 306 6.83 4.57 -13.27
CA VAL A 306 7.25 3.35 -12.54
C VAL A 306 6.34 2.17 -12.85
N HIS A 307 5.02 2.38 -12.92
CA HIS A 307 4.07 1.33 -13.30
C HIS A 307 4.39 0.74 -14.68
N LYS A 308 4.58 1.58 -15.70
CA LYS A 308 4.92 1.15 -17.06
C LYS A 308 6.24 0.38 -17.09
N GLU A 309 7.26 0.88 -16.39
CA GLU A 309 8.55 0.19 -16.26
C GLU A 309 8.39 -1.21 -15.64
N ARG A 310 7.61 -1.34 -14.56
CA ARG A 310 7.39 -2.64 -13.89
C ARG A 310 6.61 -3.63 -14.76
N VAL A 311 5.66 -3.15 -15.56
CA VAL A 311 4.91 -4.00 -16.49
C VAL A 311 5.83 -4.64 -17.54
N VAL A 312 6.74 -3.85 -18.14
CA VAL A 312 7.67 -4.34 -19.17
C VAL A 312 8.90 -5.05 -18.60
N GLU A 313 9.20 -4.85 -17.32
CA GLU A 313 10.35 -5.47 -16.65
C GLU A 313 10.29 -7.00 -16.75
N VAL A 314 11.38 -7.56 -17.28
CA VAL A 314 11.64 -9.00 -17.31
C VAL A 314 12.45 -9.35 -16.07
N MET A 315 11.89 -10.22 -15.23
CA MET A 315 12.52 -10.57 -13.97
C MET A 315 13.55 -11.69 -14.20
N GLY A 316 14.82 -11.35 -14.01
CA GLY A 316 15.92 -12.31 -14.04
C GLY A 316 15.92 -13.25 -12.83
N PRO A 317 16.76 -14.31 -12.87
CA PRO A 317 16.97 -15.17 -11.72
C PRO A 317 17.67 -14.41 -10.60
N CYS A 318 17.28 -14.67 -9.35
CA CYS A 318 18.06 -14.19 -8.20
C CYS A 318 19.44 -14.87 -8.21
N ARG A 319 20.49 -14.08 -8.42
CA ARG A 319 21.89 -14.56 -8.49
C ARG A 319 22.58 -14.59 -7.12
N VAL A 320 21.99 -13.95 -6.11
CA VAL A 320 22.53 -13.89 -4.76
C VAL A 320 21.89 -14.96 -3.90
N ARG A 321 22.68 -15.68 -3.10
CA ARG A 321 22.16 -16.65 -2.12
C ARG A 321 21.47 -15.88 -1.00
N THR A 322 20.21 -15.49 -1.23
CA THR A 322 19.47 -14.62 -0.32
C THR A 322 18.93 -15.44 0.83
N ASN A 323 19.22 -15.02 2.06
CA ASN A 323 18.53 -15.56 3.22
C ASN A 323 17.06 -15.10 3.17
N CYS A 324 16.17 -16.02 2.81
CA CYS A 324 14.74 -15.75 2.74
C CYS A 324 14.08 -15.57 4.11
N THR A 325 14.78 -15.84 5.21
CA THR A 325 14.25 -15.57 6.55
C THR A 325 14.15 -14.07 6.79
N SER A 326 12.97 -13.50 6.56
CA SER A 326 12.68 -12.13 6.99
C SER A 326 12.72 -12.06 8.52
N VAL A 327 13.32 -10.99 9.07
CA VAL A 327 13.26 -10.69 10.51
C VAL A 327 11.82 -10.86 11.00
N ARG A 328 11.62 -11.62 12.09
CA ARG A 328 10.27 -11.94 12.56
C ARG A 328 9.50 -10.66 12.84
N ASP A 329 8.23 -10.66 12.45
CA ASP A 329 7.36 -9.49 12.54
C ASP A 329 7.20 -8.88 13.95
N ARG A 330 7.42 -9.68 15.00
CA ARG A 330 7.40 -9.22 16.40
C ARG A 330 8.62 -8.39 16.79
N ASP A 331 9.72 -8.56 16.05
CA ASP A 331 11.00 -7.93 16.35
C ASP A 331 11.11 -6.55 15.67
N LEU A 332 10.35 -6.29 14.61
CA LEU A 332 10.29 -4.98 13.96
C LEU A 332 8.89 -4.39 14.17
N ASN A 333 8.78 -3.35 15.01
CA ASN A 333 7.58 -2.53 15.23
C ASN A 333 7.11 -1.76 13.96
N LEU A 334 7.37 -2.30 12.76
CA LEU A 334 7.37 -1.60 11.49
C LEU A 334 6.22 -2.00 10.54
N ILE A 335 5.43 -2.98 10.93
CA ILE A 335 4.14 -3.29 10.31
C ILE A 335 3.09 -3.33 11.41
N TRP A 336 2.71 -2.16 11.90
CA TRP A 336 1.48 -1.98 12.69
C TRP A 336 0.31 -1.72 11.72
N GLY A 337 0.12 -2.64 10.77
CA GLY A 337 -1.09 -2.68 9.94
C GLY A 337 -2.19 -3.47 10.64
N GLU A 338 -3.45 -3.33 10.21
CA GLU A 338 -4.50 -4.28 10.61
C GLU A 338 -3.97 -5.70 10.37
N GLY A 339 -3.72 -6.48 11.43
CA GLY A 339 -3.11 -7.82 11.40
C GLY A 339 -3.97 -8.90 10.71
N ALA A 340 -4.81 -8.52 9.76
CA ALA A 340 -6.00 -9.24 9.33
C ALA A 340 -5.77 -10.29 8.23
N LEU A 341 -4.55 -10.45 7.68
CA LEU A 341 -4.27 -11.48 6.67
C LEU A 341 -3.25 -12.56 7.12
N ARG A 342 -2.62 -12.41 8.28
CA ARG A 342 -1.65 -13.41 8.79
C ARG A 342 -2.32 -14.71 9.19
N SER A 343 -3.45 -14.62 9.87
CA SER A 343 -4.43 -15.69 9.89
C SER A 343 -5.39 -15.37 8.76
N CYS A 344 -5.78 -16.34 7.97
CA CYS A 344 -6.84 -16.21 6.98
C CYS A 344 -8.23 -15.96 7.63
N GLY A 345 -8.30 -15.15 8.70
CA GLY A 345 -9.47 -14.80 9.49
C GLY A 345 -10.26 -13.61 8.94
N ARG A 346 -11.27 -13.18 9.71
CA ARG A 346 -12.35 -12.24 9.30
C ARG A 346 -11.80 -11.00 8.58
N MET A 347 -11.82 -11.03 7.25
CA MET A 347 -11.73 -9.85 6.43
C MET A 347 -12.94 -8.96 6.69
N VAL A 348 -12.72 -7.75 7.19
CA VAL A 348 -13.77 -6.73 7.25
C VAL A 348 -13.81 -6.03 5.89
N TYR A 349 -14.81 -6.34 5.05
CA TYR A 349 -14.98 -5.73 3.74
C TYR A 349 -16.30 -4.95 3.63
N ARG A 350 -16.25 -3.67 3.25
CA ARG A 350 -17.42 -2.88 2.82
C ARG A 350 -17.57 -2.95 1.30
N SER A 351 -18.56 -3.76 0.88
CA SER A 351 -19.30 -3.82 -0.40
C SER A 351 -18.54 -3.61 -1.73
N GLY A 352 -18.46 -4.69 -2.52
CA GLY A 352 -18.02 -4.71 -3.92
C GLY A 352 -18.12 -6.15 -4.43
N ARG A 353 -18.95 -6.40 -5.44
CA ARG A 353 -19.13 -7.75 -6.03
C ARG A 353 -17.95 -8.04 -6.95
N ALA A 354 -17.14 -9.04 -6.60
CA ALA A 354 -16.18 -9.66 -7.51
C ALA A 354 -16.63 -11.12 -7.69
N GLY A 355 -17.01 -11.48 -8.91
CA GLY A 355 -17.35 -12.86 -9.26
C GLY A 355 -16.64 -13.24 -10.55
N CYS A 356 -16.03 -14.43 -10.57
CA CYS A 356 -15.71 -15.12 -11.80
C CYS A 356 -17.00 -15.81 -12.29
N ARG A 357 -17.36 -15.62 -13.56
CA ARG A 357 -18.29 -16.53 -14.24
C ARG A 357 -17.47 -17.75 -14.69
N ALA A 358 -18.04 -18.93 -14.48
CA ALA A 358 -17.53 -20.18 -15.03
C ALA A 358 -17.71 -20.18 -16.54
#